data_AF-A0A1G0PLQ0-F1
#
_entry.id   AF-A0A1G0PLQ0-F1
#
_cell.length_a   1.000
_cell.length_b   1.000
_cell.length_c   1.000
_cell.angle_alpha   90.00
_cell.angle_beta   90.00
_cell.angle_gamma   90.00
#
_symmetry.space_group_name_H-M   'P 1'
#
loop_
_entity.id
_entity.type
_entity.pdbx_description
1 polymer ?
#
loop_
_entity_poly.entity_id
_entity_poly.type
_entity_poly.pdbx_seq_one_letter_code
_entity_poly.pdbx_strand_id
1 'polypeptide(L)'
;MLSHSTAYQLAAFGLGYSVTTMKDRLFSESEKPNKKALLENSIEHLKTFQQSYSFLFSEALIIPYEYSSDSQMVEYFYSLLAIAETKISDHCDKNLQIYFCAGGLMYLSDYTQVIFDKKKFKVIFYELLNELGVNISWKDITSLTSKLYCDEFTAKREAKKQILDYMFAINTNEKEYLSLFYPDITYQQMPV
;
A
#
# COMPACT_ATOMS: atom_id res chain seq x y z
N MET A 1 -12.77 21.18 7.83
CA MET A 1 -12.07 19.96 7.38
C MET A 1 -11.53 19.27 8.62
N LEU A 2 -11.92 18.04 8.90
CA LEU A 2 -11.25 17.24 9.94
C LEU A 2 -9.84 16.98 9.44
N SER A 3 -8.83 17.52 10.12
CA SER A 3 -7.44 17.13 9.86
C SER A 3 -7.30 15.68 10.30
N HIS A 4 -7.25 14.75 9.34
CA HIS A 4 -6.99 13.36 9.65
C HIS A 4 -5.53 13.27 10.12
N SER A 5 -5.28 12.53 11.20
CA SER A 5 -3.90 12.36 11.69
C SER A 5 -3.08 11.60 10.66
N THR A 6 -1.76 11.85 10.59
CA THR A 6 -0.85 11.09 9.73
C THR A 6 -0.97 9.58 9.96
N ALA A 7 -1.25 9.17 11.21
CA ALA A 7 -1.52 7.77 11.56
C ALA A 7 -2.73 7.17 10.81
N TYR A 8 -3.81 7.94 10.62
CA TYR A 8 -4.97 7.51 9.83
C TYR A 8 -4.63 7.33 8.36
N GLN A 9 -3.88 8.27 7.79
CA GLN A 9 -3.44 8.22 6.40
C GLN A 9 -2.52 7.00 6.16
N LEU A 10 -1.58 6.76 7.08
CA LEU A 10 -0.66 5.62 7.04
C LEU A 10 -1.37 4.28 7.21
N ALA A 11 -2.35 4.19 8.12
CA ALA A 11 -3.14 2.97 8.27
C ALA A 11 -3.94 2.65 7.00
N ALA A 12 -4.59 3.66 6.40
CA ALA A 12 -5.35 3.50 5.15
C ALA A 12 -4.45 3.07 3.98
N PHE A 13 -3.29 3.73 3.84
CA PHE A 13 -2.28 3.40 2.86
C PHE A 13 -1.74 1.98 3.04
N GLY A 14 -1.34 1.64 4.27
CA GLY A 14 -0.81 0.32 4.61
C GLY A 14 -1.83 -0.79 4.32
N LEU A 15 -3.11 -0.55 4.63
CA LEU A 15 -4.19 -1.50 4.32
C LEU A 15 -4.30 -1.76 2.82
N GLY A 16 -4.29 -0.71 1.98
CA GLY A 16 -4.37 -0.85 0.53
C GLY A 16 -3.15 -1.53 -0.10
N TYR A 17 -1.95 -1.22 0.41
CA TYR A 17 -0.73 -1.92 0.03
C TYR A 17 -0.85 -3.42 0.37
N SER A 18 -1.16 -3.75 1.62
CA SER A 18 -1.27 -5.14 2.08
C SER A 18 -2.31 -5.93 1.30
N VAL A 19 -3.48 -5.33 0.99
CA VAL A 19 -4.51 -5.98 0.17
C VAL A 19 -3.95 -6.37 -1.19
N THR A 20 -3.28 -5.43 -1.84
CA THR A 20 -2.77 -5.63 -3.20
C THR A 20 -1.63 -6.64 -3.23
N THR A 21 -0.70 -6.57 -2.26
CA THR A 21 0.39 -7.54 -2.10
C THR A 21 -0.11 -8.95 -1.86
N MET A 22 -1.06 -9.12 -0.95
CA MET A 22 -1.63 -10.45 -0.66
C MET A 22 -2.37 -11.01 -1.88
N LYS A 23 -3.15 -10.17 -2.59
CA LYS A 23 -3.81 -10.61 -3.83
C LYS A 23 -2.81 -11.10 -4.87
N ASP A 24 -1.81 -10.29 -5.18
CA ASP A 24 -0.80 -10.67 -6.16
C ASP A 24 -0.05 -11.96 -5.75
N ARG A 25 0.33 -12.09 -4.48
CA ARG A 25 1.10 -13.25 -4.01
C ARG A 25 0.29 -14.55 -3.98
N LEU A 26 -0.97 -14.49 -3.55
CA LEU A 26 -1.85 -15.65 -3.44
C LEU A 26 -2.43 -16.06 -4.79
N PHE A 27 -2.56 -15.13 -5.74
CA PHE A 27 -3.32 -15.34 -6.98
C PHE A 27 -2.49 -15.23 -8.28
N SER A 28 -1.18 -14.99 -8.22
CA SER A 28 -0.32 -15.10 -9.41
C SER A 28 -0.23 -16.57 -9.88
N GLU A 29 -0.87 -16.90 -11.00
CA GLU A 29 -0.89 -18.25 -11.61
C GLU A 29 0.49 -18.74 -12.09
N SER A 30 1.51 -17.88 -12.10
CA SER A 30 2.89 -18.25 -12.43
C SER A 30 3.51 -19.08 -11.29
N GLU A 31 3.56 -20.39 -11.50
CA GLU A 31 4.39 -21.41 -10.84
C GLU A 31 5.19 -20.92 -9.61
N LYS A 32 4.74 -21.25 -8.40
CA LYS A 32 5.58 -21.07 -7.21
C LYS A 32 6.05 -22.43 -6.67
N PRO A 33 7.33 -22.79 -6.89
CA PRO A 33 7.89 -24.06 -6.43
C PRO A 33 8.07 -24.14 -4.89
N ASN A 34 7.62 -23.15 -4.12
CA ASN A 34 7.80 -23.12 -2.67
C ASN A 34 6.62 -22.46 -1.92
N LYS A 35 5.49 -23.18 -1.85
CA LYS A 35 4.25 -22.73 -1.18
C LYS A 35 4.46 -22.39 0.30
N LYS A 36 5.34 -23.09 1.01
CA LYS A 36 5.60 -22.87 2.45
C LYS A 36 6.19 -21.48 2.74
N ALA A 37 7.21 -21.07 1.99
CA ALA A 37 7.81 -19.74 2.14
C ALA A 37 6.82 -18.62 1.77
N LEU A 38 5.89 -18.88 0.84
CA LEU A 38 4.82 -17.95 0.51
C LEU A 38 3.83 -17.78 1.67
N LEU A 39 3.48 -18.89 2.33
CA LEU A 39 2.60 -18.89 3.50
C LEU A 39 3.22 -18.11 4.67
N GLU A 40 4.49 -18.38 5.01
CA GLU A 40 5.20 -17.70 6.11
C GLU A 40 5.25 -16.18 5.88
N ASN A 41 5.57 -15.74 4.65
CA ASN A 41 5.56 -14.33 4.29
C ASN A 41 4.14 -13.71 4.31
N SER A 42 3.10 -14.47 3.98
CA SER A 42 1.71 -13.96 3.98
C SER A 42 1.18 -13.75 5.41
N ILE A 43 1.61 -14.59 6.36
CA ILE A 43 1.29 -14.43 7.79
C ILE A 43 1.95 -13.17 8.36
N GLU A 44 3.17 -12.84 7.93
CA GLU A 44 3.84 -11.60 8.35
C GLU A 44 3.08 -10.35 7.86
N HIS A 45 2.65 -10.32 6.60
CA HIS A 45 1.82 -9.24 6.06
C HIS A 45 0.44 -9.14 6.73
N LEU A 46 -0.10 -10.26 7.23
CA LEU A 46 -1.39 -10.28 7.94
C LEU A 46 -1.34 -9.49 9.26
N LYS A 47 -0.18 -9.42 9.93
CA LYS A 47 -0.04 -8.60 11.15
C LYS A 47 -0.18 -7.11 10.85
N THR A 48 0.49 -6.63 9.81
CA THR A 48 0.42 -5.23 9.36
C THR A 48 -0.98 -4.89 8.85
N PHE A 49 -1.62 -5.82 8.13
CA PHE A 49 -3.02 -5.71 7.73
C PHE A 49 -3.95 -5.59 8.94
N GLN A 50 -3.81 -6.48 9.92
CA GLN A 50 -4.64 -6.49 11.14
C GLN A 50 -4.50 -5.19 11.93
N GLN A 51 -3.27 -4.69 12.12
CA GLN A 51 -3.02 -3.43 12.81
C GLN A 51 -3.72 -2.26 12.10
N SER A 52 -3.55 -2.15 10.79
CA SER A 52 -4.16 -1.10 9.96
C SER A 52 -5.69 -1.18 10.00
N TYR A 53 -6.25 -2.38 9.83
CA TYR A 53 -7.69 -2.62 9.82
C TYR A 53 -8.31 -2.26 11.18
N SER A 54 -7.71 -2.75 12.27
CA SER A 54 -8.23 -2.52 13.62
C SER A 54 -8.19 -1.03 13.98
N PHE A 55 -7.15 -0.31 13.56
CA PHE A 55 -7.05 1.12 13.77
C PHE A 55 -8.16 1.90 13.04
N LEU A 56 -8.43 1.55 11.77
CA LEU A 56 -9.40 2.27 10.94
C LEU A 56 -10.86 1.99 11.32
N PHE A 57 -11.17 0.73 11.64
CA PHE A 57 -12.56 0.30 11.83
C PHE A 57 -12.92 -0.03 13.28
N SER A 58 -11.96 0.04 14.21
CA SER A 58 -12.14 -0.34 15.62
C SER A 58 -12.66 -1.78 15.80
N GLU A 59 -12.23 -2.67 14.91
CA GLU A 59 -12.66 -4.07 14.84
C GLU A 59 -11.47 -5.02 14.92
N ALA A 60 -11.58 -6.08 15.71
CA ALA A 60 -10.57 -7.12 15.77
C ALA A 60 -10.81 -8.18 14.68
N LEU A 61 -9.74 -8.54 13.95
CA LEU A 61 -9.76 -9.69 13.06
C LEU A 61 -9.37 -10.96 13.81
N ILE A 62 -10.09 -12.05 13.57
CA ILE A 62 -9.81 -13.35 14.18
C ILE A 62 -8.85 -14.13 13.28
N ILE A 63 -7.56 -14.07 13.55
CA ILE A 63 -6.58 -14.91 12.84
C ILE A 63 -6.57 -16.31 13.48
N PRO A 64 -6.96 -17.37 12.76
CA PRO A 64 -6.90 -18.73 13.28
C PRO A 64 -5.46 -19.11 13.67
N TYR A 65 -5.31 -19.81 14.80
CA TYR A 65 -4.00 -20.29 15.27
C TYR A 65 -3.40 -21.35 14.34
N GLU A 66 -4.26 -22.13 13.71
CA GLU A 66 -3.90 -23.14 12.71
C GLU A 66 -4.92 -23.13 11.57
N TYR A 67 -4.44 -23.30 10.35
CA TYR A 67 -5.26 -23.56 9.17
C TYR A 67 -5.15 -25.03 8.81
N SER A 68 -6.27 -25.69 8.51
CA SER A 68 -6.24 -27.12 8.19
C SER A 68 -5.74 -27.41 6.77
N SER A 69 -5.68 -26.40 5.90
CA SER A 69 -5.13 -26.49 4.54
C SER A 69 -4.75 -25.13 3.95
N ASP A 70 -3.89 -25.13 2.91
CA ASP A 70 -3.57 -23.95 2.10
C ASP A 70 -4.85 -23.29 1.54
N SER A 71 -5.82 -24.10 1.09
CA SER A 71 -7.07 -23.62 0.51
C SER A 71 -7.92 -22.84 1.52
N GLN A 72 -8.03 -23.31 2.76
CA GLN A 72 -8.76 -22.60 3.81
C GLN A 72 -8.08 -21.26 4.16
N MET A 73 -6.75 -21.24 4.18
CA MET A 73 -6.01 -20.01 4.40
C MET A 73 -6.27 -19.00 3.28
N VAL A 74 -6.21 -19.43 2.02
CA VAL A 74 -6.50 -18.57 0.85
C VAL A 74 -7.94 -18.04 0.90
N GLU A 75 -8.92 -18.88 1.22
CA GLU A 75 -10.33 -18.50 1.35
C GLU A 75 -10.54 -17.48 2.50
N TYR A 76 -9.86 -17.69 3.62
CA TYR A 76 -9.87 -16.75 4.74
C TYR A 76 -9.29 -15.39 4.34
N PHE A 77 -8.12 -15.37 3.68
CA PHE A 77 -7.55 -14.14 3.14
C PHE A 77 -8.50 -13.48 2.13
N TYR A 78 -9.09 -14.22 1.20
CA TYR A 78 -10.05 -13.69 0.24
C TYR A 78 -11.20 -12.96 0.93
N SER A 79 -11.77 -13.59 1.97
CA SER A 79 -12.87 -13.02 2.76
C SER A 79 -12.45 -11.75 3.49
N LEU A 80 -11.28 -11.74 4.14
CA LEU A 80 -10.75 -10.56 4.82
C LEU A 80 -10.53 -9.37 3.88
N LEU A 81 -9.93 -9.64 2.73
CA LEU A 81 -9.61 -8.63 1.73
C LEU A 81 -10.90 -8.01 1.16
N ALA A 82 -11.91 -8.83 0.88
CA ALA A 82 -13.22 -8.38 0.39
C ALA A 82 -13.97 -7.54 1.45
N ILE A 83 -13.88 -7.91 2.73
CA ILE A 83 -14.47 -7.13 3.84
C ILE A 83 -13.83 -5.75 3.91
N ALA A 84 -12.49 -5.67 3.84
CA ALA A 84 -11.78 -4.40 3.86
C ALA A 84 -12.19 -3.50 2.67
N GLU A 85 -12.22 -4.04 1.45
CA GLU A 85 -12.63 -3.29 0.26
C GLU A 85 -14.06 -2.76 0.34
N THR A 86 -15.00 -3.60 0.82
CA THR A 86 -16.40 -3.22 1.02
C THR A 86 -16.51 -2.09 2.04
N LYS A 87 -15.84 -2.23 3.18
CA LYS A 87 -15.83 -1.19 4.23
C LYS A 87 -15.25 0.12 3.75
N ILE A 88 -14.16 0.10 2.99
CA ILE A 88 -13.56 1.30 2.39
C ILE A 88 -14.56 1.98 1.43
N SER A 89 -15.25 1.20 0.60
CA SER A 89 -16.27 1.70 -0.32
C SER A 89 -17.43 2.36 0.43
N ASP A 90 -17.87 1.76 1.54
CA ASP A 90 -19.03 2.20 2.31
C ASP A 90 -18.72 3.30 3.34
N HIS A 91 -17.44 3.54 3.68
CA HIS A 91 -17.00 4.45 4.75
C HIS A 91 -17.38 5.93 4.54
N CYS A 92 -17.90 6.30 3.35
CA CYS A 92 -18.26 7.67 2.94
C CYS A 92 -17.12 8.72 2.98
N ASP A 93 -15.95 8.38 3.53
CA ASP A 93 -14.76 9.22 3.56
C ASP A 93 -13.94 9.03 2.27
N LYS A 94 -13.97 10.04 1.41
CA LYS A 94 -13.19 10.08 0.17
C LYS A 94 -11.69 10.00 0.44
N ASN A 95 -11.19 10.61 1.51
CA ASN A 95 -9.75 10.61 1.81
C ASN A 95 -9.25 9.20 2.13
N LEU A 96 -10.01 8.45 2.94
CA LEU A 96 -9.72 7.05 3.22
C LEU A 96 -9.57 6.23 1.94
N GLN A 97 -10.51 6.36 1.01
CA GLN A 97 -10.48 5.66 -0.28
C GLN A 97 -9.25 6.04 -1.11
N ILE A 98 -8.87 7.32 -1.12
CA ILE A 98 -7.70 7.80 -1.85
C ILE A 98 -6.42 7.19 -1.26
N TYR A 99 -6.21 7.23 0.07
CA TYR A 99 -5.01 6.63 0.69
C TYR A 99 -4.94 5.12 0.48
N PHE A 100 -6.08 4.43 0.61
CA PHE A 100 -6.18 3.00 0.31
C PHE A 100 -5.75 2.69 -1.13
N CYS A 101 -6.32 3.40 -2.12
CA CYS A 101 -5.93 3.26 -3.52
C CYS A 101 -4.44 3.54 -3.73
N ALA A 102 -3.92 4.60 -3.11
CA ALA A 102 -2.51 4.97 -3.24
C ALA A 102 -1.56 3.87 -2.75
N GLY A 103 -1.88 3.22 -1.63
CA GLY A 103 -1.13 2.07 -1.11
C GLY A 103 -1.06 0.92 -2.12
N GLY A 104 -2.20 0.54 -2.67
CA GLY A 104 -2.26 -0.55 -3.67
C GLY A 104 -1.51 -0.22 -4.96
N LEU A 105 -1.68 1.00 -5.45
CA LEU A 105 -1.00 1.45 -6.67
C LEU A 105 0.53 1.54 -6.50
N MET A 106 0.97 1.94 -5.32
CA MET A 106 2.39 1.99 -4.98
C MET A 106 3.02 0.59 -4.94
N TYR A 107 2.28 -0.47 -4.58
CA TYR A 107 2.72 -1.85 -4.77
C TYR A 107 2.80 -2.23 -6.25
N LEU A 108 1.73 -1.96 -7.03
CA LEU A 108 1.69 -2.33 -8.45
C LEU A 108 2.81 -1.70 -9.29
N SER A 109 3.39 -0.58 -8.83
CA SER A 109 4.56 0.03 -9.47
C SER A 109 5.81 -0.83 -9.52
N ASP A 110 5.90 -1.88 -8.70
CA ASP A 110 7.01 -2.85 -8.78
C ASP A 110 6.97 -3.67 -10.07
N TYR A 111 5.79 -3.81 -10.67
CA TYR A 111 5.58 -4.63 -11.86
C TYR A 111 5.46 -3.75 -13.10
N THR A 112 6.55 -3.60 -13.85
CA THR A 112 6.57 -2.79 -15.08
C THR A 112 5.65 -3.35 -16.18
N GLN A 113 5.28 -4.64 -16.07
CA GLN A 113 4.43 -5.37 -17.02
C GLN A 113 2.93 -5.37 -16.68
N VAL A 114 2.48 -4.80 -15.55
CA VAL A 114 1.05 -4.79 -15.23
C VAL A 114 0.30 -3.93 -16.24
N ILE A 115 -0.69 -4.54 -16.91
CA ILE A 115 -1.63 -3.87 -17.81
C ILE A 115 -2.64 -3.10 -16.95
N PHE A 116 -2.24 -1.92 -16.46
CA PHE A 116 -3.15 -0.98 -15.83
C PHE A 116 -3.06 0.39 -16.51
N ASP A 117 -4.13 1.17 -16.41
CA ASP A 117 -4.22 2.49 -17.02
C ASP A 117 -3.33 3.50 -16.26
N LYS A 118 -2.07 3.62 -16.70
CA LYS A 118 -1.07 4.55 -16.16
C LYS A 118 -1.56 6.00 -16.16
N LYS A 119 -2.47 6.38 -17.08
CA LYS A 119 -3.05 7.73 -17.14
C LYS A 119 -4.03 7.93 -15.98
N LYS A 120 -4.89 6.95 -15.69
CA LYS A 120 -5.79 7.01 -14.51
C LYS A 120 -5.01 7.07 -13.20
N PHE A 121 -3.95 6.27 -13.05
CA PHE A 121 -3.09 6.35 -11.88
C PHE A 121 -2.50 7.75 -11.69
N LYS A 122 -1.99 8.34 -12.76
CA LYS A 122 -1.43 9.69 -12.71
C LYS A 122 -2.44 10.74 -12.23
N VAL A 123 -3.70 10.62 -12.66
CA VAL A 123 -4.80 11.48 -12.20
C VAL A 123 -5.07 11.27 -10.71
N ILE A 124 -5.25 10.03 -10.27
CA ILE A 124 -5.48 9.68 -8.85
C ILE A 124 -4.35 10.23 -7.98
N PHE A 125 -3.11 10.06 -8.43
CA PHE A 125 -1.94 10.50 -7.68
C PHE A 125 -1.85 12.04 -7.59
N TYR A 126 -2.15 12.75 -8.68
CA TYR A 126 -2.24 14.21 -8.66
C TYR A 126 -3.35 14.73 -7.75
N GLU A 127 -4.53 14.11 -7.79
CA GLU A 127 -5.65 14.47 -6.91
C GLU A 127 -5.29 14.25 -5.44
N LEU A 128 -4.66 13.11 -5.11
CA LEU A 128 -4.18 12.83 -3.76
C LEU A 128 -3.21 13.91 -3.26
N LEU A 129 -2.20 14.28 -4.05
CA LEU A 129 -1.22 15.27 -3.63
C LEU A 129 -1.83 16.67 -3.48
N ASN A 130 -2.80 17.04 -4.33
CA ASN A 130 -3.53 18.30 -4.19
C ASN A 130 -4.40 18.33 -2.93
N GLU A 131 -5.12 17.24 -2.62
CA GLU A 131 -5.93 17.13 -1.39
C GLU A 131 -5.06 17.22 -0.13
N LEU A 132 -3.82 16.74 -0.22
CA LEU A 132 -2.79 16.89 0.81
C LEU A 132 -2.19 18.30 0.92
N GLY A 133 -2.58 19.22 0.04
CA GLY A 133 -2.03 20.58 -0.01
C GLY A 133 -0.60 20.65 -0.56
N VAL A 134 -0.12 19.60 -1.21
CA VAL A 134 1.21 19.58 -1.85
C VAL A 134 1.13 20.39 -3.14
N ASN A 135 1.87 21.48 -3.22
CA ASN A 135 1.96 22.30 -4.42
C ASN A 135 2.89 21.63 -5.44
N ILE A 136 2.34 20.75 -6.28
CA ILE A 136 3.06 20.02 -7.31
C ILE A 136 2.43 20.26 -8.68
N SER A 137 3.26 20.52 -9.70
CA SER A 137 2.73 20.73 -11.06
C SER A 137 2.40 19.40 -11.75
N TRP A 138 1.48 19.43 -12.70
CA TRP A 138 1.19 18.26 -13.55
C TRP A 138 2.42 17.74 -14.31
N LYS A 139 3.38 18.62 -14.62
CA LYS A 139 4.65 18.27 -15.25
C LYS A 139 5.52 17.43 -14.30
N ASP A 140 5.61 17.84 -13.04
CA ASP A 140 6.39 17.13 -12.03
C ASP A 140 5.79 15.76 -11.73
N ILE A 141 4.46 15.68 -11.61
CA ILE A 141 3.73 14.40 -11.51
C ILE A 141 4.04 13.49 -12.69
N THR A 142 4.03 14.04 -13.90
CA THR A 142 4.33 13.26 -15.11
C THR A 142 5.76 12.71 -15.06
N SER A 143 6.74 13.54 -14.65
CA SER A 143 8.12 13.08 -14.48
C SER A 143 8.25 12.00 -13.41
N LEU A 144 7.61 12.20 -12.26
CA LEU A 144 7.66 11.29 -11.12
C LEU A 144 7.05 9.93 -11.45
N THR A 145 5.87 9.93 -12.08
CA THR A 145 5.22 8.69 -12.53
C THR A 145 6.01 7.99 -13.64
N SER A 146 6.66 8.72 -14.55
CA SER A 146 7.59 8.11 -15.52
C SER A 146 8.76 7.39 -14.86
N LYS A 147 9.36 7.97 -13.82
CA LYS A 147 10.41 7.31 -13.03
C LYS A 147 9.87 6.12 -12.23
N LEU A 148 8.65 6.22 -11.71
CA LEU A 148 8.02 5.13 -10.95
C LEU A 148 7.84 3.85 -11.79
N TYR A 149 7.57 3.99 -13.09
CA TYR A 149 7.32 2.87 -14.01
C TYR A 149 8.45 2.57 -14.99
N CYS A 150 9.65 3.11 -14.77
CA CYS A 150 10.81 2.72 -15.58
C CYS A 150 11.42 1.40 -15.10
N ASP A 151 12.23 0.77 -15.94
CA ASP A 151 12.95 -0.46 -15.61
C ASP A 151 14.17 -0.21 -14.71
N GLU A 152 14.61 1.05 -14.58
CA GLU A 152 15.73 1.41 -13.72
C GLU A 152 15.33 1.38 -12.23
N PHE A 153 15.89 0.41 -11.49
CA PHE A 153 15.61 0.19 -10.07
C PHE A 153 15.84 1.45 -9.21
N THR A 154 16.96 2.16 -9.43
CA THR A 154 17.32 3.36 -8.66
C THR A 154 16.29 4.47 -8.86
N ALA A 155 15.92 4.77 -10.10
CA ALA A 155 14.95 5.81 -10.42
C ALA A 155 13.55 5.48 -9.86
N LYS A 156 13.14 4.21 -9.92
CA LYS A 156 11.89 3.73 -9.30
C LYS A 156 11.90 3.96 -7.79
N ARG A 157 12.98 3.56 -7.11
CA ARG A 157 13.12 3.72 -5.66
C ARG A 157 13.09 5.19 -5.24
N GLU A 158 13.78 6.07 -5.96
CA GLU A 158 13.78 7.51 -5.69
C GLU A 158 12.38 8.12 -5.89
N ALA A 159 11.68 7.73 -6.96
CA ALA A 159 10.31 8.19 -7.21
C ALA A 159 9.39 7.75 -6.07
N LYS A 160 9.45 6.49 -5.64
CA LYS A 160 8.67 6.00 -4.51
C LYS A 160 8.94 6.78 -3.23
N LYS A 161 10.21 7.02 -2.90
CA LYS A 161 10.58 7.81 -1.74
C LYS A 161 9.98 9.22 -1.81
N GLN A 162 10.13 9.90 -2.95
CA GLN A 162 9.56 11.24 -3.13
C GLN A 162 8.03 11.24 -3.01
N ILE A 163 7.34 10.23 -3.56
CA ILE A 163 5.90 10.06 -3.41
C ILE A 163 5.51 9.95 -1.93
N LEU A 164 6.20 9.10 -1.17
CA LEU A 164 5.94 8.91 0.26
C LEU A 164 6.24 10.19 1.05
N ASP A 165 7.32 10.90 0.73
CA ASP A 165 7.68 12.20 1.33
C ASP A 165 6.62 13.28 1.05
N TYR A 166 5.95 13.24 -0.10
CA TYR A 166 4.82 14.14 -0.39
C TYR A 166 3.54 13.71 0.33
N MET A 167 3.30 12.40 0.43
CA MET A 167 2.08 11.86 1.00
C MET A 167 1.99 12.01 2.52
N PHE A 168 3.15 11.95 3.18
CA PHE A 168 3.23 11.94 4.63
C PHE A 168 4.22 13.03 5.06
N ALA A 169 3.84 13.87 6.03
CA ALA A 169 4.76 14.82 6.65
C ALA A 169 5.69 14.06 7.63
N ILE A 170 6.60 13.26 7.09
CA ILE A 170 7.19 12.11 7.79
C ILE A 170 8.09 12.50 8.97
N ASN A 171 7.69 12.13 10.19
CA ASN A 171 8.58 12.05 11.36
C ASN A 171 9.26 10.66 11.47
N THR A 172 10.16 10.48 12.44
CA THR A 172 10.96 9.24 12.57
C THR A 172 10.10 7.98 12.72
N ASN A 173 9.00 8.03 13.48
CA ASN A 173 8.13 6.85 13.71
C ASN A 173 7.35 6.47 12.44
N GLU A 174 6.98 7.48 11.64
CA GLU A 174 6.25 7.28 10.38
C GLU A 174 7.17 6.67 9.30
N LYS A 175 8.48 6.97 9.35
CA LYS A 175 9.51 6.33 8.50
C LYS A 175 9.66 4.85 8.82
N GLU A 176 9.65 4.49 10.10
CA GLU A 176 9.71 3.08 10.53
C GLU A 176 8.49 2.29 10.04
N TYR A 177 7.29 2.87 10.15
CA TYR A 177 6.08 2.22 9.62
C TYR A 177 6.16 2.01 8.10
N LEU A 178 6.62 3.01 7.34
CA LEU A 178 6.79 2.88 5.89
C LEU A 178 7.86 1.85 5.49
N SER A 179 8.87 1.63 6.33
CA SER A 179 9.90 0.61 6.09
C SER A 179 9.36 -0.83 6.12
N LEU A 180 8.22 -1.07 6.77
CA LEU A 180 7.51 -2.35 6.74
C LEU A 180 6.96 -2.69 5.34
N PHE A 181 6.72 -1.69 4.50
CA PHE A 181 6.20 -1.85 3.13
C PHE A 181 7.30 -1.68 2.07
N TYR A 182 8.36 -0.94 2.40
CA TYR A 182 9.48 -0.67 1.50
C TYR A 182 10.82 -0.80 2.23
N PRO A 183 11.30 -2.03 2.49
CA PRO A 183 12.57 -2.24 3.21
C PRO A 183 13.77 -1.67 2.45
N ASP A 184 13.68 -1.55 1.13
CA ASP A 184 14.74 -1.01 0.26
C ASP A 184 14.83 0.52 0.28
N ILE A 185 13.84 1.22 0.86
CA ILE A 185 13.85 2.68 1.03
C ILE A 185 14.49 2.97 2.40
N THR A 186 15.82 3.14 2.41
CA THR A 186 16.53 3.64 3.58
C THR A 186 16.37 5.15 3.67
N TYR A 187 15.61 5.62 4.66
CA TYR A 187 15.63 7.02 5.04
C TYR A 187 16.93 7.30 5.79
N GLN A 188 18.03 7.54 5.07
CA GLN A 188 19.23 8.10 5.71
C GLN A 188 18.82 9.38 6.43
N GLN A 189 19.24 9.52 7.69
CA GLN A 189 19.07 10.76 8.44
C GLN A 189 19.70 11.89 7.61
N MET A 190 18.88 12.81 7.10
CA MET A 190 19.45 14.05 6.58
C MET A 190 20.09 14.75 7.77
N PRO A 191 21.37 15.17 7.68
CA PRO A 191 21.96 16.00 8.72
C PRO A 191 21.10 17.27 8.82
N VAL A 192 20.71 17.58 10.06
CA VAL A 192 19.98 18.80 10.45
C VAL A 192 20.80 20.02 10.08
#